data_AF-A0A259JYI2-F1
#
_entry.id   AF-A0A259JYI2-F1
#
_cell.length_a   1.000
_cell.length_b   1.000
_cell.length_c   1.000
_cell.angle_alpha   90.00
_cell.angle_beta   90.00
_cell.angle_gamma   90.00
#
_symmetry.space_group_name_H-M   'P 1'
#
loop_
_entity.id
_entity.type
_entity.pdbx_description
1 polymer ?
#
loop_
_entity_poly.entity_id
_entity_poly.type
_entity_poly.pdbx_seq_one_letter_code
_entity_poly.pdbx_strand_id
1 'polypeptide(L)'
;FFSFGTNDLTQTTLGVSRDDSARFLGPYVDKGIFARDPFVSLDIEGVGQLVEMAAERGRATRADIKLGICGEHGGDPASIAFCEKVGLDYVSASPYRVPIARLAAAQASLKGG
;
A
#
# COMPACT_ATOMS: atom_id res chain seq x y z
N PHE A 1 -17.49 -2.97 -3.00
CA PHE A 1 -16.06 -2.79 -3.28
C PHE A 1 -15.36 -2.44 -1.97
N PHE A 2 -14.05 -2.62 -1.87
CA PHE A 2 -13.20 -2.04 -0.82
C PHE A 2 -12.20 -1.08 -1.45
N SER A 3 -11.95 0.04 -0.76
CA SER A 3 -10.85 0.94 -1.05
C SER A 3 -9.99 1.01 0.20
N PHE A 4 -8.78 0.46 0.14
CA PHE A 4 -7.86 0.46 1.26
C PHE A 4 -7.29 1.87 1.45
N GLY A 5 -7.79 2.55 2.50
CA GLY A 5 -7.25 3.81 3.00
C GLY A 5 -5.96 3.55 3.77
N THR A 6 -4.88 3.26 3.04
CA THR A 6 -3.64 2.75 3.64
C THR A 6 -2.92 3.77 4.53
N ASN A 7 -3.17 5.08 4.37
CA ASN A 7 -2.67 6.07 5.33
C ASN A 7 -3.19 5.77 6.75
N ASP A 8 -4.52 5.70 6.92
CA ASP A 8 -5.13 5.44 8.23
C ASP A 8 -4.89 4.01 8.71
N LEU A 9 -4.86 3.06 7.78
CA LEU A 9 -4.51 1.67 8.12
C LEU A 9 -3.09 1.59 8.67
N THR A 10 -2.12 2.27 8.07
CA THR A 10 -0.74 2.36 8.61
C THR A 10 -0.74 3.01 9.99
N GLN A 11 -1.46 4.13 10.19
CA GLN A 11 -1.50 4.80 11.50
C GLN A 11 -2.00 3.88 12.61
N THR A 12 -3.10 3.18 12.34
CA THR A 12 -3.75 2.29 13.32
C THR A 12 -2.99 0.99 13.53
N THR A 13 -2.36 0.45 12.50
CA THR A 13 -1.56 -0.78 12.59
C THR A 13 -0.26 -0.55 13.36
N LEU A 14 0.43 0.55 13.07
CA LEU A 14 1.73 0.86 13.69
C LEU A 14 1.59 1.64 15.00
N GLY A 15 0.40 2.16 15.31
CA GLY A 15 0.19 3.06 16.45
C GLY A 15 0.93 4.39 16.29
N VAL A 16 1.06 4.88 15.06
CA VAL A 16 1.82 6.09 14.72
C VAL A 16 0.91 7.13 14.09
N SER A 17 0.81 8.30 14.72
CA SER A 17 0.21 9.49 14.11
C SER A 17 1.15 10.03 13.02
N ARG A 18 0.64 10.17 11.79
CA ARG A 18 1.41 10.70 10.66
C ARG A 18 1.89 12.13 10.95
N ASP A 19 1.03 12.96 11.51
CA ASP A 19 1.30 14.37 11.78
C ASP A 19 2.39 14.56 12.87
N ASP A 20 2.51 13.62 13.80
CA ASP A 20 3.52 13.66 14.87
C ASP A 20 4.80 12.89 14.53
N SER A 21 4.73 12.00 13.52
CA SER A 21 5.80 11.05 13.18
C SER A 21 7.10 11.72 12.72
N ALA A 22 7.02 12.92 12.13
CA ALA A 22 8.17 13.64 11.60
C ALA A 22 9.30 13.87 12.63
N ARG A 23 8.97 13.84 13.93
CA ARG A 23 9.93 14.04 15.03
C ARG A 23 10.84 12.84 15.28
N PHE A 24 10.46 11.64 14.84
CA PHE A 24 11.20 10.41 15.15
C PHE A 24 11.38 9.46 13.96
N LEU A 25 10.57 9.58 12.90
CA LEU A 25 10.57 8.62 11.80
C LEU A 25 11.87 8.63 10.99
N GLY A 26 12.45 9.81 10.74
CA GLY A 26 13.76 9.95 10.08
C GLY A 26 14.85 9.17 10.83
N PRO A 27 15.09 9.46 12.13
CA PRO A 27 16.02 8.68 12.95
C PRO A 27 15.74 7.17 13.01
N TYR A 28 14.49 6.73 12.86
CA TYR A 28 14.13 5.31 12.84
C TYR A 28 14.54 4.65 11.52
N VAL A 29 14.36 5.34 10.40
CA VAL A 29 14.83 4.89 9.08
C VAL A 29 16.36 4.86 9.05
N ASP A 30 17.04 5.89 9.56
CA ASP A 30 18.50 5.95 9.60
C ASP A 30 19.12 4.82 10.44
N LYS A 31 18.42 4.38 11.48
CA LYS A 31 18.83 3.26 12.35
C LYS A 31 18.37 1.90 11.83
N GLY A 32 17.67 1.85 10.69
CA GLY A 32 17.14 0.61 10.11
C GLY A 32 16.02 -0.05 10.91
N ILE A 33 15.35 0.70 11.80
CA ILE A 33 14.13 0.22 12.51
C ILE A 33 13.00 0.04 11.49
N PHE A 34 12.86 1.00 10.57
CA PHE A 34 12.06 0.85 9.37
C PHE A 34 12.99 0.91 8.15
N ALA A 35 12.73 0.06 7.15
CA ALA A 35 13.50 0.11 5.91
C ALA A 35 13.26 1.39 5.11
N ARG A 36 12.04 1.94 5.18
CA ARG A 36 11.59 3.18 4.55
C ARG A 36 10.47 3.80 5.38
N ASP A 37 10.15 5.06 5.11
CA ASP A 37 8.96 5.70 5.67
C ASP A 37 7.68 4.89 5.31
N PRO A 38 6.96 4.32 6.30
CA PRO A 38 5.78 3.49 6.08
C PRO A 38 4.54 4.27 5.60
N PHE A 39 4.58 5.61 5.55
CA PHE A 39 3.55 6.45 4.94
C PHE A 39 3.83 6.79 3.47
N VAL A 40 5.03 6.44 2.97
CA VAL A 40 5.43 6.63 1.58
C VAL A 40 5.41 5.30 0.83
N SER A 41 5.94 4.24 1.44
CA SER A 41 5.98 2.89 0.88
C SER A 41 5.33 1.93 1.87
N LEU A 42 4.40 1.11 1.40
CA LEU A 42 3.59 0.24 2.24
C LEU A 42 4.48 -0.72 3.03
N ASP A 43 4.25 -0.78 4.35
CA ASP A 43 4.81 -1.84 5.19
C ASP A 43 4.16 -3.18 4.83
N ILE A 44 4.87 -4.01 4.08
CA ILE A 44 4.35 -5.30 3.58
C ILE A 44 4.19 -6.32 4.71
N GLU A 45 5.07 -6.30 5.72
CA GLU A 45 5.11 -7.33 6.77
C GLU A 45 4.03 -7.11 7.84
N GLY A 46 3.62 -5.87 8.10
CA GLY A 46 2.50 -5.55 8.99
C GLY A 46 1.24 -5.15 8.24
N VAL A 47 1.21 -3.93 7.68
CA VAL A 47 0.02 -3.37 7.01
C VAL A 47 -0.42 -4.20 5.82
N GLY A 48 0.53 -4.73 5.04
CA GLY A 48 0.29 -5.58 3.89
C GLY A 48 -0.47 -6.87 4.26
N GLN A 49 -0.15 -7.49 5.39
CA GLN A 49 -0.87 -8.69 5.85
C GLN A 49 -2.36 -8.41 6.11
N LEU A 50 -2.70 -7.23 6.64
CA LEU A 50 -4.10 -6.84 6.84
C LEU A 50 -4.83 -6.63 5.51
N VAL A 51 -4.15 -6.04 4.52
CA VAL A 51 -4.69 -5.87 3.15
C VAL A 51 -4.94 -7.23 2.49
N GLU A 52 -3.96 -8.14 2.55
CA GLU A 52 -4.08 -9.50 2.00
C GLU A 52 -5.22 -10.28 2.66
N MET A 53 -5.29 -10.26 4.00
CA MET A 53 -6.36 -10.90 4.76
C MET A 53 -7.75 -10.34 4.40
N ALA A 54 -7.88 -9.03 4.26
CA ALA A 54 -9.13 -8.40 3.88
C ALA A 54 -9.54 -8.74 2.44
N ALA A 55 -8.57 -8.83 1.52
CA ALA A 55 -8.80 -9.24 0.14
C ALA A 55 -9.29 -10.70 0.06
N GLU A 56 -8.60 -11.61 0.74
CA GLU A 56 -8.95 -13.04 0.80
C GLU A 56 -10.34 -13.24 1.39
N ARG A 57 -10.60 -12.71 2.59
CA ARG A 57 -11.89 -12.87 3.28
C ARG A 57 -13.03 -12.16 2.54
N GLY A 58 -12.75 -11.01 1.93
CA GLY A 58 -13.71 -10.29 1.11
C GLY A 58 -14.14 -11.13 -0.10
N ARG A 59 -13.19 -11.73 -0.82
CA ARG A 59 -13.47 -12.56 -2.00
C ARG A 59 -14.10 -13.90 -1.66
N ALA A 60 -13.76 -14.47 -0.50
CA ALA A 60 -14.39 -15.70 0.00
C ALA A 60 -15.91 -15.54 0.21
N THR A 61 -16.38 -14.33 0.53
CA THR A 61 -17.82 -14.04 0.74
C THR A 61 -18.50 -13.44 -0.48
N ARG A 62 -17.79 -12.60 -1.25
CA ARG A 62 -18.27 -12.01 -2.51
C ARG A 62 -17.16 -12.04 -3.55
N ALA A 63 -17.17 -13.05 -4.40
CA ALA A 63 -16.10 -13.32 -5.37
C ALA A 63 -15.83 -12.18 -6.36
N ASP A 64 -16.87 -11.40 -6.73
CA ASP A 64 -16.80 -10.29 -7.67
C ASP A 64 -16.54 -8.92 -7.00
N ILE A 65 -16.23 -8.90 -5.69
CA ILE A 65 -15.94 -7.66 -5.00
C ILE A 65 -14.73 -6.95 -5.62
N LYS A 66 -14.93 -5.71 -6.04
CA LYS A 66 -13.85 -4.83 -6.48
C LYS A 66 -13.01 -4.36 -5.31
N LEU A 67 -11.70 -4.52 -5.39
CA LEU A 67 -10.73 -4.13 -4.38
C LEU A 67 -9.74 -3.14 -4.98
N GLY A 68 -9.47 -2.05 -4.29
CA GLY A 68 -8.41 -1.14 -4.70
C GLY A 68 -7.79 -0.42 -3.53
N ILE A 69 -6.74 0.34 -3.81
CA ILE A 69 -6.00 1.12 -2.83
C ILE A 69 -6.05 2.60 -3.19
N CYS A 70 -6.12 3.46 -2.18
CA CYS A 70 -5.99 4.90 -2.35
C CYS A 70 -4.92 5.47 -1.39
N GLY A 71 -4.44 6.66 -1.71
CA GLY A 71 -3.47 7.39 -0.89
C GLY A 71 -2.08 7.43 -1.53
N GLU A 72 -1.08 7.71 -0.70
CA GLU A 72 0.31 7.90 -1.13
C GLU A 72 0.88 6.63 -1.78
N HIS A 73 0.61 5.48 -1.17
CA HIS A 73 1.05 4.16 -1.60
C HIS A 73 0.55 3.77 -2.99
N GLY A 74 -0.60 4.30 -3.43
CA GLY A 74 -1.13 4.06 -4.77
C GLY A 74 -0.25 4.61 -5.90
N GLY A 75 0.73 5.46 -5.57
CA GLY A 75 1.73 5.99 -6.51
C GLY A 75 3.15 5.50 -6.26
N ASP A 76 3.38 4.61 -5.30
CA ASP A 76 4.70 4.03 -4.99
C ASP A 76 4.90 2.70 -5.74
N PRO A 77 5.94 2.55 -6.58
CA PRO A 77 6.12 1.33 -7.37
C PRO A 77 6.23 0.04 -6.56
N ALA A 78 6.84 0.07 -5.37
CA ALA A 78 6.96 -1.12 -4.52
C ALA A 78 5.59 -1.54 -3.94
N SER A 79 4.83 -0.56 -3.47
CA SER A 79 3.45 -0.76 -2.99
C SER A 79 2.53 -1.27 -4.12
N ILE A 80 2.67 -0.75 -5.33
CA ILE A 80 1.89 -1.21 -6.50
C ILE A 80 2.24 -2.66 -6.85
N ALA A 81 3.51 -3.04 -6.81
CA ALA A 81 3.92 -4.43 -7.05
C ALA A 81 3.31 -5.39 -6.01
N PHE A 82 3.22 -4.97 -4.74
CA PHE A 82 2.49 -5.71 -3.73
C PHE A 82 0.98 -5.80 -4.03
N CYS A 83 0.35 -4.70 -4.45
CA CYS A 83 -1.07 -4.67 -4.81
C CYS A 83 -1.38 -5.63 -5.98
N GLU A 84 -0.51 -5.69 -6.98
CA GLU A 84 -0.59 -6.64 -8.09
C GLU A 84 -0.48 -8.08 -7.59
N LYS A 85 0.48 -8.37 -6.70
CA LYS A 85 0.66 -9.70 -6.10
C LYS A 85 -0.57 -10.18 -5.32
N VAL A 86 -1.20 -9.29 -4.54
CA VAL A 86 -2.45 -9.58 -3.81
C VAL A 86 -3.66 -9.63 -4.77
N GLY A 87 -3.50 -9.13 -5.99
CA GLY A 87 -4.51 -9.10 -7.03
C GLY A 87 -5.58 -8.05 -6.78
N LEU A 88 -5.22 -6.83 -6.35
CA LEU A 88 -6.17 -5.71 -6.30
C LEU A 88 -6.60 -5.31 -7.72
N ASP A 89 -7.85 -4.88 -7.89
CA ASP A 89 -8.41 -4.48 -9.18
C ASP A 89 -7.91 -3.12 -9.68
N TYR A 90 -7.53 -2.21 -8.77
CA TYR A 90 -7.03 -0.88 -9.14
C TYR A 90 -6.16 -0.22 -8.06
N VAL A 91 -5.35 0.74 -8.50
CA VAL A 91 -4.66 1.71 -7.64
C VAL A 91 -5.15 3.13 -7.95
N SER A 92 -5.27 3.96 -6.92
CA SER A 92 -5.64 5.38 -7.06
C SER A 92 -4.54 6.25 -6.47
N ALA A 93 -4.02 7.17 -7.28
CA ALA A 93 -2.92 8.05 -6.94
C ALA A 93 -3.26 9.50 -7.29
N SER A 94 -2.49 10.44 -6.75
CA SER A 94 -2.60 11.86 -7.13
C SER A 94 -2.35 12.06 -8.63
N PRO A 95 -2.94 13.09 -9.27
CA PRO A 95 -2.88 13.27 -10.72
C PRO A 95 -1.47 13.17 -11.32
N TYR A 96 -0.48 13.78 -10.65
CA TYR A 96 0.91 13.78 -11.11
C TYR A 96 1.61 12.42 -10.94
N ARG A 97 1.14 11.55 -10.04
CA ARG A 97 1.67 10.19 -9.85
C ARG A 97 0.99 9.17 -10.76
N VAL A 98 -0.10 9.51 -11.47
CA VAL A 98 -0.78 8.59 -12.39
C VAL A 98 0.16 7.99 -13.45
N PRO A 99 1.05 8.75 -14.12
CA PRO A 99 1.99 8.17 -15.09
C PRO A 99 2.94 7.14 -14.46
N ILE A 100 3.43 7.44 -13.25
CA ILE A 100 4.31 6.54 -12.48
C ILE A 100 3.54 5.27 -12.11
N ALA A 101 2.31 5.41 -11.61
CA ALA A 101 1.49 4.27 -11.22
C ALA A 101 1.20 3.33 -12.39
N ARG A 102 0.90 3.89 -13.58
CA ARG A 102 0.70 3.12 -14.81
C ARG A 102 1.95 2.34 -15.22
N LEU A 103 3.12 2.99 -15.20
CA LEU A 103 4.38 2.33 -15.54
C LEU A 103 4.71 1.22 -14.54
N ALA A 104 4.57 1.50 -13.24
CA ALA A 104 4.82 0.54 -12.18
C ALA A 104 3.89 -0.68 -12.27
N ALA A 105 2.60 -0.47 -12.51
CA ALA A 105 1.63 -1.56 -12.70
C ALA A 105 1.99 -2.44 -13.90
N ALA A 106 2.37 -1.82 -15.03
CA ALA A 106 2.83 -2.58 -16.20
C ALA A 106 4.09 -3.40 -15.90
N GLN A 107 5.07 -2.81 -15.21
CA GLN A 107 6.29 -3.51 -14.81
C GLN A 107 6.03 -4.65 -13.81
N ALA A 108 5.10 -4.47 -12.88
CA ALA A 108 4.70 -5.50 -11.93
C ALA A 108 4.03 -6.68 -12.64
N SER A 109 3.10 -6.39 -13.56
CA SER A 109 2.43 -7.40 -14.38
C SER A 109 3.42 -8.21 -15.24
N LEU A 110 4.41 -7.54 -15.85
CA LEU A 110 5.45 -8.20 -16.65
C LEU A 110 6.43 -9.07 -15.84
N LYS A 111 6.57 -8.84 -14.53
CA LYS A 111 7.42 -9.65 -13.64
C LYS A 111 6.67 -10.82 -13.02
N GLY A 112 5.35 -10.74 -12.93
CA GLY A 112 4.49 -11.75 -12.31
C GLY A 112 3.93 -12.81 -13.28
N GLY A 113 4.11 -12.62 -14.59
CA GLY A 113 3.87 -13.63 -15.64
C GLY A 113 5.11 -14.44 -15.93
#